data_AF-A0ABD7E4Q3-F1
#
_entry.id   AF-A0ABD7E4Q3-F1
#
_cell.length_a   1.000
_cell.length_b   1.000
_cell.length_c   1.000
_cell.angle_alpha   90.00
_cell.angle_beta   90.00
_cell.angle_gamma   90.00
#
_symmetry.space_group_name_H-M   'P 1'
#
loop_
_entity.id
_entity.type
_entity.pdbx_description
1 polymer ?
#
loop_
_entity_poly.entity_id
_entity_poly.type
_entity_poly.pdbx_seq_one_letter_code
_entity_poly.pdbx_strand_id
1 'polypeptide(L)'
;MIGLCLGLAGAVWAELPTSSFTLAWTHTIEKVRWEEDYRVTAEGLVLGEARVKGSGAGMEIPDGAELRNGSWHYQRQLPPLQPLRVGRTPEAGDYQLCFNQRCRPMSDWLGPPQASQPALELWSCELSSPAADAG
;
A
#
# COMPACT_ATOMS: atom_id res chain seq x y z
N MET A 1 -0.98 13.34 15.34
CA MET A 1 -1.89 13.08 14.21
C MET A 1 -1.57 11.68 13.70
N ILE A 2 -2.58 10.83 13.43
CA ILE A 2 -2.32 9.51 12.84
C ILE A 2 -2.03 9.67 11.35
N GLY A 3 -1.01 8.96 10.86
CA GLY A 3 -0.67 8.88 9.44
C GLY A 3 -0.05 7.53 9.09
N LEU A 4 0.53 7.46 7.90
CA LEU A 4 1.08 6.23 7.34
C LEU A 4 2.60 6.20 7.54
N CYS A 5 3.09 5.17 8.21
CA CYS A 5 4.52 4.86 8.29
C CYS A 5 4.89 3.76 7.30
N LEU A 6 6.08 3.91 6.73
CA LEU A 6 6.74 2.91 5.87
C LEU A 6 8.04 2.48 6.53
N GLY A 7 8.34 1.18 6.47
CA GLY A 7 9.54 0.65 7.11
C GLY A 7 9.58 -0.87 7.16
N LEU A 8 10.36 -1.41 8.09
CA LEU A 8 10.44 -2.86 8.29
C LEU A 8 10.87 -3.16 9.72
N ALA A 9 10.24 -4.18 10.33
CA ALA A 9 10.59 -4.63 11.69
C ALA A 9 10.58 -3.49 12.73
N GLY A 10 9.62 -2.57 12.61
CA GLY A 10 9.43 -1.43 13.51
C GLY A 10 10.36 -0.22 13.26
N ALA A 11 11.36 -0.33 12.38
CA ALA A 11 12.16 0.83 11.98
C ALA A 11 11.35 1.70 11.00
N VAL A 12 11.11 2.96 11.35
CA VAL A 12 10.46 3.94 10.48
C VAL A 12 11.48 4.50 9.48
N TRP A 13 11.17 4.44 8.19
CA TRP A 13 11.98 5.04 7.13
C TRP A 13 11.32 6.26 6.50
N ALA A 14 9.98 6.29 6.47
CA ALA A 14 9.23 7.43 6.01
C ALA A 14 7.89 7.55 6.75
N GLU A 15 7.47 8.80 6.96
CA GLU A 15 6.19 9.16 7.55
C GLU A 15 5.39 10.01 6.55
N LEU A 16 4.12 9.67 6.34
CA LEU A 16 3.25 10.34 5.37
C LEU A 16 1.99 10.88 6.05
N PRO A 17 1.74 12.20 5.99
CA PRO A 17 0.56 12.82 6.58
C PRO A 17 -0.68 12.61 5.73
N THR A 18 -1.18 11.37 5.70
CA THR A 18 -2.41 11.01 4.99
C THR A 18 -3.30 10.09 5.83
N SER A 19 -4.61 10.31 5.73
CA SER A 19 -5.64 9.47 6.36
C SER A 19 -6.17 8.37 5.42
N SER A 20 -5.78 8.40 4.14
CA SER A 20 -6.20 7.41 3.15
C SER A 20 -5.25 7.38 1.96
N PHE A 21 -5.08 6.22 1.35
CA PHE A 21 -4.25 6.08 0.15
C PHE A 21 -4.72 4.90 -0.69
N THR A 22 -4.42 4.94 -1.98
CA THR A 22 -4.47 3.77 -2.86
C THR A 22 -3.06 3.20 -2.97
N LEU A 23 -2.91 1.92 -2.63
CA LEU A 23 -1.73 1.14 -2.94
C LEU A 23 -1.92 0.52 -4.32
N ALA A 24 -0.98 0.77 -5.24
CA ALA A 24 -1.08 0.23 -6.58
C ALA A 24 0.23 -0.41 -7.05
N TRP A 25 0.12 -1.48 -7.84
CA TRP A 25 1.26 -2.18 -8.41
C TRP A 25 0.89 -2.82 -9.73
N THR A 26 1.92 -3.20 -10.49
CA THR A 26 1.74 -4.01 -11.70
C THR A 26 1.87 -5.49 -11.31
N HIS A 27 0.82 -6.27 -11.54
CA HIS A 27 0.85 -7.71 -11.31
C HIS A 27 1.94 -8.34 -12.18
N THR A 28 2.87 -9.07 -11.56
CA THR A 28 4.11 -9.51 -12.21
C THR A 28 3.89 -10.52 -13.33
N ILE A 29 2.80 -11.28 -13.27
CA ILE A 29 2.44 -12.28 -14.28
C ILE A 29 1.58 -11.65 -15.38
N GLU A 30 0.45 -11.06 -15.00
CA GLU A 30 -0.51 -10.53 -15.98
C GLU A 30 -0.09 -9.18 -16.57
N LYS A 31 0.89 -8.50 -15.97
CA LYS A 31 1.40 -7.19 -16.40
C LYS A 31 0.31 -6.10 -16.44
N VAL A 32 -0.68 -6.23 -15.57
CA VAL A 32 -1.79 -5.27 -15.42
C VAL A 32 -1.72 -4.59 -14.06
N ARG A 33 -2.25 -3.38 -13.98
CA ARG A 33 -2.31 -2.60 -12.75
C ARG A 33 -3.40 -3.13 -11.82
N TRP A 34 -3.05 -3.41 -10.58
CA TRP A 34 -3.96 -3.70 -9.48
C TRP A 34 -3.88 -2.59 -8.43
N GLU A 35 -4.97 -2.42 -7.70
CA GLU A 35 -5.10 -1.35 -6.72
C GLU A 35 -5.90 -1.80 -5.50
N GLU A 36 -5.55 -1.25 -4.34
CA GLU A 36 -6.27 -1.42 -3.09
C GLU A 36 -6.38 -0.07 -2.38
N ASP A 37 -7.56 0.30 -1.93
CA ASP A 37 -7.80 1.52 -1.17
C ASP A 37 -7.78 1.26 0.32
N TYR A 38 -6.98 2.03 1.04
CA TYR A 38 -6.84 1.93 2.48
C TYR A 38 -7.25 3.24 3.16
N ARG A 39 -7.91 3.10 4.30
CA ARG A 39 -8.03 4.16 5.31
C ARG A 39 -7.04 3.91 6.43
N VAL A 40 -6.39 4.97 6.90
CA VAL A 40 -5.49 4.93 8.05
C VAL A 40 -6.29 5.31 9.29
N THR A 41 -6.42 4.39 10.24
CA THR A 41 -7.11 4.62 11.52
C THR A 41 -6.15 4.38 12.69
N ALA A 42 -6.59 4.64 13.93
CA ALA A 42 -5.77 4.38 15.11
C ALA A 42 -5.57 2.88 15.35
N GLU A 43 -6.47 2.03 14.86
CA GLU A 43 -6.43 0.58 15.00
C GLU A 43 -5.58 -0.09 13.91
N GLY A 44 -5.34 0.58 12.78
CA GLY A 44 -4.57 0.04 11.66
C GLY A 44 -5.02 0.55 10.29
N LEU A 45 -4.57 -0.15 9.26
CA LEU A 45 -4.97 0.08 7.88
C LEU A 45 -6.24 -0.72 7.57
N VAL A 46 -7.33 -0.02 7.28
CA VAL A 46 -8.61 -0.64 6.93
C VAL A 46 -8.74 -0.69 5.42
N LEU A 47 -8.75 -1.91 4.86
CA LEU A 47 -9.01 -2.14 3.45
C LEU A 47 -10.46 -1.75 3.10
N GLY A 48 -10.61 -0.93 2.06
CA GLY A 48 -11.88 -0.54 1.47
C GLY A 48 -12.18 -1.39 0.24
N GLU A 49 -11.89 -0.84 -0.94
CA GLU A 49 -12.11 -1.50 -2.23
C GLU A 49 -10.78 -2.02 -2.80
N ALA A 50 -10.81 -3.23 -3.37
CA ALA A 50 -9.75 -3.78 -4.18
C ALA A 50 -10.20 -3.85 -5.64
N ARG A 51 -9.30 -3.50 -6.57
CA ARG A 51 -9.50 -3.49 -8.01
C ARG A 51 -8.44 -4.35 -8.67
N VAL A 52 -8.88 -5.48 -9.24
CA VAL A 52 -7.98 -6.46 -9.86
C VAL A 52 -8.46 -6.76 -11.27
N LYS A 53 -7.53 -7.01 -12.19
CA LYS A 53 -7.85 -7.35 -13.58
C LYS A 53 -7.47 -8.80 -13.82
N GLY A 54 -8.48 -9.67 -14.00
CA GLY A 54 -8.30 -11.07 -14.37
C GLY A 54 -8.51 -12.06 -13.22
N SER A 55 -8.79 -13.31 -13.59
CA SER A 55 -8.78 -14.50 -12.73
C SER A 55 -7.43 -15.25 -12.80
N GLY A 56 -6.36 -14.57 -13.23
CA GLY A 56 -5.07 -15.19 -13.50
C GLY A 56 -4.30 -15.59 -12.25
N ALA A 57 -3.15 -16.22 -12.48
CA ALA A 57 -2.42 -17.05 -11.52
C ALA A 57 -2.37 -16.47 -10.09
N GLY A 58 -2.97 -17.21 -9.15
CA GLY A 58 -2.81 -17.00 -7.72
C GLY A 58 -3.95 -16.27 -7.01
N MET A 59 -4.97 -15.75 -7.72
CA MET A 59 -6.15 -15.17 -7.07
C MET A 59 -7.47 -15.60 -7.71
N GLU A 60 -8.33 -16.20 -6.89
CA GLU A 60 -9.73 -16.42 -7.22
C GLU A 60 -10.51 -15.10 -7.06
N ILE A 61 -11.40 -14.80 -8.01
CA ILE A 61 -12.29 -13.64 -7.90
C ILE A 61 -13.26 -13.92 -6.74
N PRO A 62 -13.30 -13.08 -5.69
CA PRO A 62 -14.16 -13.33 -4.54
C PRO A 62 -15.66 -13.30 -4.91
N ASP A 63 -16.46 -14.05 -4.17
CA ASP A 63 -17.92 -13.94 -4.24
C ASP A 63 -18.36 -12.49 -3.99
N GLY A 64 -19.27 -12.00 -4.83
CA GLY A 64 -19.76 -10.62 -4.76
C GLY A 64 -18.85 -9.59 -5.43
N ALA A 65 -17.77 -9.99 -6.11
CA ALA A 65 -17.02 -9.09 -6.95
C ALA A 65 -17.84 -8.64 -8.17
N GLU A 66 -17.75 -7.35 -8.51
CA GLU A 66 -18.44 -6.77 -9.65
C GLU A 66 -17.44 -6.37 -10.74
N LEU A 67 -17.70 -6.80 -11.98
CA LEU A 67 -16.90 -6.37 -13.13
C LEU A 67 -17.34 -4.97 -13.56
N ARG A 68 -16.47 -3.98 -13.40
CA ARG A 68 -16.69 -2.59 -13.82
C ARG A 68 -15.49 -2.11 -14.62
N ASN A 69 -15.73 -1.55 -15.81
CA ASN A 69 -14.68 -1.00 -16.69
C ASN A 69 -13.48 -1.94 -16.94
N GLY A 70 -13.73 -3.26 -16.98
CA GLY A 70 -12.70 -4.28 -17.21
C GLY A 70 -11.82 -4.59 -16.01
N SER A 71 -12.18 -4.16 -14.79
CA SER A 71 -11.61 -4.61 -13.52
C SER A 71 -12.70 -5.20 -12.63
N TRP A 72 -12.35 -6.21 -11.84
CA TRP A 72 -13.20 -6.72 -10.76
C TRP A 72 -13.01 -5.85 -9.53
N HIS A 73 -14.11 -5.33 -9.00
CA HIS A 73 -14.17 -4.53 -7.79
C HIS A 73 -14.78 -5.38 -6.69
N TYR A 74 -14.13 -5.47 -5.55
CA TYR A 74 -14.68 -6.15 -4.38
C TYR A 74 -14.18 -5.51 -3.09
N GLN A 75 -14.89 -5.79 -2.01
CA GLN A 75 -14.49 -5.39 -0.66
C GLN A 75 -14.26 -6.65 0.15
N ARG A 76 -13.03 -6.84 0.64
CA ARG A 76 -12.72 -7.94 1.54
C ARG A 76 -12.85 -7.46 2.97
N GLN A 77 -13.67 -8.15 3.76
CA GLN A 77 -13.75 -7.87 5.19
C GLN A 77 -12.53 -8.46 5.89
N LEU A 78 -11.55 -7.59 6.15
CA LEU A 78 -10.37 -7.90 6.95
C LEU A 78 -10.40 -7.05 8.23
N PRO A 79 -9.89 -7.56 9.36
CA PRO A 79 -9.59 -6.69 10.49
C PRO A 79 -8.55 -5.64 10.07
N PRO A 80 -8.46 -4.49 10.78
CA PRO A 80 -7.42 -3.49 10.54
C PRO A 80 -6.02 -4.13 10.53
N LEU A 81 -5.22 -3.81 9.51
CA LEU A 81 -3.88 -4.35 9.31
C LEU A 81 -2.84 -3.46 9.98
N GLN A 82 -2.02 -4.04 10.85
CA GLN A 82 -1.03 -3.32 11.64
C GLN A 82 0.14 -4.25 12.00
N PRO A 83 1.11 -4.51 11.09
CA PRO A 83 1.30 -3.88 9.77
C PRO A 83 0.66 -4.66 8.60
N LEU A 84 0.47 -3.97 7.47
CA LEU A 84 0.37 -4.58 6.15
C LEU A 84 1.79 -4.91 5.65
N ARG A 85 2.06 -6.19 5.35
CA ARG A 85 3.35 -6.68 4.84
C ARG A 85 3.25 -6.91 3.33
N VAL A 86 4.16 -6.33 2.57
CA VAL A 86 4.25 -6.51 1.11
C VAL A 86 5.67 -6.89 0.69
N GLY A 87 5.78 -7.63 -0.41
CA GLY A 87 7.07 -7.98 -1.02
C GLY A 87 7.50 -6.94 -2.04
N ARG A 88 8.72 -6.42 -1.96
CA ARG A 88 9.25 -5.33 -2.80
C ARG A 88 10.61 -5.70 -3.39
N THR A 89 10.64 -6.70 -4.26
CA THR A 89 11.88 -7.12 -4.97
C THR A 89 12.07 -6.34 -6.27
N PRO A 90 13.30 -6.20 -6.80
CA PRO A 90 13.55 -5.52 -8.07
C PRO A 90 12.77 -6.11 -9.26
N GLU A 91 12.59 -7.43 -9.29
CA GLU A 91 11.91 -8.15 -10.38
C GLU A 91 10.41 -7.90 -10.39
N ALA A 92 9.83 -7.64 -9.21
CA ALA A 92 8.41 -7.33 -9.07
C ALA A 92 8.08 -5.88 -9.47
N GLY A 93 9.11 -5.02 -9.58
CA GLY A 93 8.93 -3.59 -9.76
C GLY A 93 8.66 -2.86 -8.44
N ASP A 94 8.08 -1.67 -8.53
CA ASP A 94 7.77 -0.84 -7.37
C ASP A 94 6.26 -0.65 -7.18
N TYR A 95 5.88 -0.40 -5.93
CA TYR A 95 4.55 0.06 -5.59
C TYR A 95 4.43 1.57 -5.84
N GLN A 96 3.22 2.01 -6.10
CA GLN A 96 2.85 3.41 -6.09
C GLN A 96 1.88 3.69 -4.94
N LEU A 97 2.09 4.80 -4.25
CA LEU A 97 1.15 5.36 -3.30
C LEU A 97 0.45 6.54 -3.96
N CYS A 98 -0.89 6.45 -4.04
CA CYS A 98 -1.73 7.53 -4.52
C CYS A 98 -2.52 8.14 -3.37
N PHE A 99 -2.30 9.42 -3.09
CA PHE A 99 -3.05 10.20 -2.10
C PHE A 99 -2.95 11.68 -2.47
N ASN A 100 -3.87 12.52 -1.96
CA ASN A 100 -3.92 13.95 -2.31
C ASN A 100 -3.90 14.21 -3.83
N GLN A 101 -4.64 13.39 -4.59
CA GLN A 101 -4.73 13.45 -6.06
C GLN A 101 -3.39 13.26 -6.81
N ARG A 102 -2.36 12.71 -6.16
CA ARG A 102 -1.06 12.44 -6.76
C ARG A 102 -0.64 11.00 -6.51
N CYS A 103 -0.06 10.36 -7.51
CA CYS A 103 0.55 9.05 -7.41
C CYS A 103 2.07 9.19 -7.49
N ARG A 104 2.79 8.59 -6.55
CA ARG A 104 4.26 8.59 -6.53
C ARG A 104 4.77 7.16 -6.29
N PRO A 105 5.86 6.74 -6.94
CA PRO A 105 6.49 5.46 -6.63
C PRO A 105 7.02 5.48 -5.20
N MET A 106 7.03 4.33 -4.52
CA MET A 106 7.58 4.27 -3.16
C MET A 106 9.07 4.60 -3.09
N SER A 107 9.79 4.44 -4.21
CA SER A 107 11.19 4.82 -4.35
C SER A 107 11.49 6.29 -4.09
N ASP A 108 10.50 7.16 -4.24
CA ASP A 108 10.61 8.56 -3.89
C ASP A 108 10.92 8.80 -2.39
N TRP A 109 10.54 7.86 -1.52
CA TRP A 109 10.79 7.92 -0.09
C TRP A 109 11.80 6.88 0.39
N LEU A 110 11.81 5.70 -0.24
CA LEU A 110 12.56 4.53 0.24
C LEU A 110 13.79 4.20 -0.62
N GLY A 111 14.00 4.91 -1.73
CA GLY A 111 14.92 4.49 -2.77
C GLY A 111 14.43 3.27 -3.57
N PRO A 112 15.17 2.85 -4.60
CA PRO A 112 14.75 1.75 -5.47
C PRO A 112 14.59 0.43 -4.69
N PRO A 113 13.74 -0.51 -5.16
CA PRO A 113 13.69 -1.88 -4.63
C PRO A 113 15.07 -2.54 -4.65
N GLN A 114 15.39 -3.33 -3.61
CA GLN A 114 16.68 -4.00 -3.45
C GLN A 114 16.49 -5.46 -3.06
N ALA A 115 17.25 -6.37 -3.68
CA ALA A 115 17.15 -7.81 -3.39
C ALA A 115 17.55 -8.17 -1.94
N SER A 116 18.44 -7.38 -1.33
CA SER A 116 18.83 -7.52 0.09
C SER A 116 17.71 -7.15 1.07
N GLN A 117 16.69 -6.44 0.60
CA GLN A 117 15.57 -5.98 1.41
C GLN A 117 14.24 -6.19 0.66
N PRO A 118 13.82 -7.46 0.50
CA PRO A 118 12.70 -7.83 -0.36
C PRO A 118 11.33 -7.59 0.27
N ALA A 119 11.26 -6.97 1.45
CA ALA A 119 10.04 -6.78 2.22
C ALA A 119 9.87 -5.34 2.66
N LEU A 120 8.60 -4.92 2.75
CA LEU A 120 8.17 -3.63 3.25
C LEU A 120 6.94 -3.82 4.15
N GLU A 121 6.89 -3.04 5.22
CA GLU A 121 5.73 -2.89 6.09
C GLU A 121 5.14 -1.49 5.94
N LEU A 122 3.81 -1.44 5.97
CA LEU A 122 3.00 -0.24 6.05
C LEU A 122 2.15 -0.33 7.31
N TRP A 123 2.10 0.72 8.12
CA TRP A 123 1.28 0.73 9.34
C TRP A 123 0.79 2.13 9.69
N SER A 124 -0.29 2.18 10.47
CA SER A 124 -0.75 3.43 11.08
C SER A 124 0.20 3.83 12.21
N CYS A 125 0.60 5.09 12.28
CA CYS A 125 1.49 5.58 13.32
C CYS A 125 1.13 7.00 13.73
N GLU A 126 1.51 7.38 14.94
CA GLU A 126 1.56 8.80 15.28
C GLU A 126 2.71 9.44 14.51
N LEU A 127 2.36 10.41 13.66
CA LEU A 127 3.36 11.20 12.96
C LEU A 127 4.10 12.03 14.00
N SER A 128 5.42 11.95 13.95
CA SER A 128 6.25 12.86 14.71
C SER A 128 6.03 14.27 14.15
N SER A 129 5.68 15.22 15.02
CA SER A 129 5.79 16.63 14.63
C SER A 129 7.23 16.84 14.17
N PRO A 130 7.50 17.58 13.07
CA PRO A 130 8.87 17.96 12.79
C PRO A 130 9.39 18.63 14.06
N ALA A 131 10.44 18.06 14.65
CA ALA A 131 11.07 18.62 15.81
C ALA A 131 11.34 20.09 15.48
N ALA A 132 10.66 20.99 16.20
CA ALA A 132 11.06 22.37 16.27
C ALA A 132 12.35 22.40 17.10
N ASP A 133 13.46 22.00 16.50
CA ASP A 133 14.81 22.07 17.03
C ASP A 133 15.73 22.50 15.87
N ALA A 134 16.57 23.52 15.96
CA ALA A 134 16.95 24.36 17.09
C ALA A 134 17.43 25.73 16.55
N GLY A 135 17.33 26.76 17.40
CA GLY A 135 17.92 28.08 17.16
C GLY A 135 19.44 28.12 17.27
#